data_AF-A0A7J8H5Q4-F1
#
_entry.id   AF-A0A7J8H5Q4-F1
#
_cell.length_a   1.000
_cell.length_b   1.000
_cell.length_c   1.000
_cell.angle_alpha   90.00
_cell.angle_beta   90.00
_cell.angle_gamma   90.00
#
_symmetry.space_group_name_H-M   'P 1'
#
loop_
_entity.id
_entity.type
_entity.pdbx_description
1 polymer ?
#
loop_
_entity_poly.entity_id
_entity_poly.type
_entity_poly.pdbx_seq_one_letter_code
_entity_poly.pdbx_strand_id
1 'polypeptide(L)'
;MLREDSMMEYLKIAQDLEMYGVNYFEIKNKKGTELWLGVDALGLNIYEHDDKLTPKIGFPWSEIRNISFNDKKFVIKPIDKKAPDFVFYAPRLRINKRILALCMGNHELYMRRRKPDTIEVQQMKAQAREEKHQKQLERAQLENEKKKREIAEKEKERIEREKEELMERLRQIEEQTMKAQKGCIIKILVIYTQKTTQVRSTKEYKEDRT
;
A
#
# COMPACT_ATOMS: atom_id res chain seq x y z
N MET A 1 -0.19 5.23 1.95
CA MET A 1 -1.41 4.75 1.27
C MET A 1 -1.42 3.23 1.38
N LEU A 2 -2.53 2.61 1.80
CA LEU A 2 -2.60 1.15 1.85
C LEU A 2 -2.58 0.57 0.43
N ARG A 3 -2.09 -0.66 0.25
CA ARG A 3 -2.08 -1.33 -1.07
C ARG A 3 -3.49 -1.43 -1.63
N GLU A 4 -4.45 -1.77 -0.79
CA GLU A 4 -5.85 -1.92 -1.19
C GLU A 4 -6.44 -0.59 -1.65
N ASP A 5 -6.17 0.50 -0.93
CA ASP A 5 -6.65 1.84 -1.33
C ASP A 5 -5.96 2.31 -2.62
N SER A 6 -4.68 1.99 -2.81
CA SER A 6 -3.94 2.31 -4.05
C SER A 6 -4.52 1.55 -5.26
N MET A 7 -4.86 0.27 -5.08
CA MET A 7 -5.53 -0.53 -6.11
C MET A 7 -6.90 0.04 -6.47
N MET A 8 -7.66 0.52 -5.47
CA MET A 8 -8.95 1.16 -5.70
C MET A 8 -8.81 2.49 -6.46
N GLU A 9 -7.84 3.34 -6.11
CA GLU A 9 -7.60 4.58 -6.84
C GLU A 9 -7.18 4.34 -8.29
N TYR A 10 -6.34 3.32 -8.53
CA TYR A 10 -5.99 2.93 -9.90
C TYR A 10 -7.24 2.55 -10.71
N LEU A 11 -8.13 1.73 -10.15
CA LEU A 11 -9.36 1.31 -10.83
C LEU A 11 -10.34 2.47 -11.03
N LYS A 12 -10.38 3.44 -10.11
CA LYS A 12 -11.21 4.66 -10.25
C LYS A 12 -10.79 5.54 -11.43
N ILE A 13 -9.50 5.59 -11.74
CA ILE A 13 -8.99 6.31 -12.90
C ILE A 13 -9.20 5.47 -14.17
N ALA A 14 -8.86 4.17 -14.11
CA ALA A 14 -8.95 3.29 -15.26
C ALA A 14 -10.39 3.14 -15.79
N GLN A 15 -11.40 3.19 -14.91
CA GLN A 15 -12.80 3.07 -15.33
C GLN A 15 -13.31 4.24 -16.20
N ASP A 16 -12.65 5.39 -16.17
CA ASP A 16 -13.04 6.59 -16.92
C ASP A 16 -12.46 6.60 -18.34
N LEU A 17 -11.58 5.64 -18.67
CA LEU A 17 -11.04 5.48 -20.03
C LEU A 17 -12.14 5.01 -21.00
N GLU A 18 -12.18 5.57 -22.21
CA GLU A 18 -13.26 5.38 -23.17
C GLU A 18 -13.44 3.93 -23.62
N MET A 19 -12.35 3.15 -23.63
CA MET A 19 -12.36 1.74 -24.03
C MET A 19 -12.53 0.78 -22.85
N TYR A 20 -12.58 1.29 -21.62
CA TYR A 20 -12.63 0.45 -20.43
C TYR A 20 -13.96 -0.31 -20.34
N GLY A 21 -13.87 -1.63 -20.17
CA GLY A 21 -15.06 -2.47 -19.99
C GLY A 21 -15.94 -2.61 -21.25
N VAL A 22 -15.48 -2.15 -22.42
CA VAL A 22 -16.22 -2.25 -23.68
C VAL A 22 -15.83 -3.52 -24.45
N ASN A 23 -16.82 -4.34 -24.81
CA ASN A 23 -16.62 -5.52 -25.66
C ASN A 23 -16.97 -5.18 -27.11
N TYR A 24 -15.97 -5.16 -27.99
CA TYR A 24 -16.15 -4.77 -29.39
C TYR A 24 -16.45 -5.97 -30.30
N PHE A 25 -17.41 -5.78 -31.21
CA PHE A 25 -17.79 -6.74 -32.23
C PHE A 25 -17.92 -6.07 -33.60
N GLU A 26 -17.37 -6.71 -34.63
CA GLU A 26 -17.56 -6.28 -36.02
C GLU A 26 -18.99 -6.59 -36.47
N ILE A 27 -19.68 -5.55 -36.95
CA ILE A 27 -21.05 -5.64 -37.44
C ILE A 27 -21.20 -4.88 -38.75
N LYS A 28 -22.27 -5.19 -39.49
CA LYS A 28 -22.68 -4.46 -40.69
C LYS A 28 -24.10 -3.95 -40.54
N ASN A 29 -24.36 -2.72 -40.99
CA ASN A 29 -25.72 -2.19 -41.06
C ASN A 29 -26.48 -2.80 -42.27
N LYS A 30 -27.75 -2.42 -42.45
CA LYS A 30 -28.57 -2.84 -43.62
C LYS A 30 -27.96 -2.43 -44.98
N LYS A 31 -27.15 -1.37 -45.01
CA LYS A 31 -26.46 -0.87 -46.21
C LYS A 31 -25.10 -1.56 -46.47
N GLY A 32 -24.67 -2.46 -45.58
CA GLY A 32 -23.39 -3.15 -45.68
C GLY A 32 -22.18 -2.38 -45.13
N THR A 33 -22.38 -1.19 -44.54
CA THR A 33 -21.32 -0.41 -43.90
C THR A 33 -20.76 -1.17 -42.70
N GLU A 34 -19.44 -1.29 -42.64
CA GLU A 34 -18.71 -1.88 -41.52
C GLU A 34 -18.68 -0.92 -40.32
N LEU A 35 -19.04 -1.44 -39.15
CA LEU A 35 -19.16 -0.69 -37.90
C LEU A 35 -18.71 -1.59 -36.74
N TRP A 36 -18.44 -0.98 -35.59
CA TRP A 36 -18.23 -1.71 -34.35
C TRP A 36 -19.43 -1.57 -33.43
N LEU A 37 -19.85 -2.67 -32.83
CA LEU A 37 -20.75 -2.71 -31.69
C LEU A 37 -19.92 -2.83 -30.42
N GLY A 38 -20.04 -1.88 -29.50
CA GLY A 38 -19.56 -1.99 -28.13
C GLY A 38 -20.68 -2.45 -27.20
N VAL A 39 -20.42 -3.49 -26.41
CA VAL A 39 -21.28 -3.92 -25.31
C VAL A 39 -20.58 -3.63 -23.99
N ASP A 40 -21.18 -2.79 -23.17
CA ASP A 40 -20.63 -2.40 -21.86
C ASP A 40 -21.68 -2.52 -20.73
N ALA A 41 -21.30 -2.10 -19.54
CA ALA A 41 -22.16 -2.18 -18.36
C ALA A 41 -23.28 -1.11 -18.31
N LEU A 42 -23.26 -0.12 -19.22
CA LEU A 42 -24.20 1.00 -19.29
C LEU A 42 -25.21 0.84 -20.44
N GLY A 43 -24.82 0.23 -21.55
CA GLY A 43 -25.65 0.00 -22.71
C GLY A 43 -24.92 -0.62 -23.90
N LEU A 44 -25.40 -0.26 -25.08
CA LEU A 44 -24.85 -0.65 -26.38
C LEU A 44 -24.43 0.60 -27.13
N ASN A 45 -23.24 0.57 -27.72
CA ASN A 45 -22.68 1.69 -28.46
C ASN A 45 -22.30 1.25 -29.88
N ILE A 46 -22.50 2.14 -30.86
CA ILE A 46 -22.14 1.92 -32.25
C ILE A 46 -21.02 2.90 -32.60
N TYR A 47 -19.94 2.37 -33.14
CA TYR A 47 -18.76 3.14 -33.53
C TYR A 47 -18.50 2.97 -35.03
N GLU A 48 -17.84 3.96 -35.62
CA GLU A 48 -17.32 3.85 -36.98
C GLU A 48 -16.15 2.86 -37.01
N HIS A 49 -15.84 2.32 -38.19
CA HIS A 49 -14.82 1.27 -38.30
C HIS A 49 -13.41 1.76 -37.92
N ASP A 50 -13.14 3.05 -38.14
CA ASP A 50 -11.86 3.75 -37.94
C ASP A 50 -11.69 4.38 -36.56
N ASP A 51 -12.77 4.61 -35.80
CA ASP A 51 -12.72 5.18 -34.44
C ASP A 51 -13.46 4.28 -33.43
N LYS A 52 -12.74 3.74 -32.45
CA LYS A 52 -13.29 2.94 -31.33
C LYS A 52 -13.45 3.71 -30.02
N LEU A 53 -13.02 4.96 -29.98
CA LEU A 53 -13.06 5.82 -28.80
C LEU A 53 -14.41 6.54 -28.73
N THR A 54 -14.87 7.11 -29.85
CA THR A 54 -16.07 7.94 -29.87
C THR A 54 -17.28 7.19 -30.42
N PRO A 55 -18.29 6.85 -29.59
CA PRO A 55 -19.51 6.23 -30.08
C PRO A 55 -20.35 7.26 -30.86
N LYS A 56 -20.90 6.86 -32.02
CA LYS A 56 -21.83 7.69 -32.80
C LYS A 56 -23.27 7.57 -32.34
N ILE A 57 -23.66 6.37 -31.91
CA ILE A 57 -25.02 6.06 -31.47
C ILE A 57 -24.91 5.24 -30.19
N GLY A 58 -25.65 5.61 -29.16
CA GLY A 58 -25.73 4.88 -27.89
C GLY A 58 -27.17 4.46 -27.59
N PHE A 59 -27.32 3.28 -27.00
CA PHE A 59 -28.57 2.73 -26.49
C PHE A 59 -28.37 2.34 -25.03
N PRO A 60 -28.79 3.19 -24.07
CA PRO A 60 -28.75 2.83 -22.66
C PRO A 60 -29.58 1.56 -22.39
N TRP A 61 -29.16 0.74 -21.43
CA TRP A 61 -29.92 -0.46 -21.06
C TRP A 61 -31.38 -0.16 -20.67
N SER A 62 -31.65 1.03 -20.13
CA SER A 62 -33.02 1.49 -19.80
C SER A 62 -33.90 1.79 -21.01
N GLU A 63 -33.35 1.88 -22.22
CA GLU A 63 -34.11 2.16 -23.46
C GLU A 63 -34.35 0.91 -24.29
N ILE A 64 -33.82 -0.24 -23.88
CA ILE A 64 -33.92 -1.49 -24.62
C ILE A 64 -35.02 -2.36 -24.02
N ARG A 65 -36.01 -2.74 -24.83
CA ARG A 65 -37.07 -3.66 -24.41
C ARG A 65 -36.69 -5.11 -24.60
N ASN A 66 -36.18 -5.43 -25.79
CA ASN A 66 -35.91 -6.80 -26.17
C ASN A 66 -34.74 -6.87 -27.15
N ILE A 67 -33.93 -7.90 -27.01
CA ILE A 67 -32.83 -8.21 -27.91
C ILE A 67 -33.03 -9.63 -28.43
N SER A 68 -32.94 -9.82 -29.73
CA SER A 68 -32.99 -11.15 -30.33
C SER A 68 -32.16 -11.20 -31.61
N PHE A 69 -31.86 -12.41 -32.07
CA PHE A 69 -31.20 -12.60 -33.36
C PHE A 69 -31.80 -13.81 -34.08
N ASN A 70 -31.68 -13.81 -35.41
CA ASN A 70 -31.98 -14.94 -36.27
C ASN A 70 -30.85 -15.09 -37.29
N ASP A 71 -30.14 -16.22 -37.23
CA ASP A 71 -28.90 -16.48 -37.97
C ASP A 71 -27.90 -15.31 -37.86
N LYS A 72 -27.68 -14.57 -38.95
CA LYS A 72 -26.77 -13.40 -38.99
C LYS A 72 -27.43 -12.09 -38.56
N LYS A 73 -28.75 -12.00 -38.61
CA LYS A 73 -29.52 -10.78 -38.34
C LYS A 73 -29.75 -10.60 -36.85
N PHE A 74 -29.34 -9.47 -36.29
CA PHE A 74 -29.54 -9.11 -34.90
C PHE A 74 -30.52 -7.92 -34.81
N VAL A 75 -31.43 -7.95 -33.84
CA VAL A 75 -32.51 -6.97 -33.68
C VAL A 75 -32.56 -6.48 -32.25
N ILE A 76 -32.49 -5.16 -32.08
CA ILE A 76 -32.66 -4.46 -30.81
C ILE A 76 -33.96 -3.67 -30.91
N LYS A 77 -34.91 -3.98 -30.02
CA LYS A 77 -36.20 -3.32 -29.94
C LYS A 77 -36.18 -2.29 -28.81
N PRO A 78 -36.39 -1.00 -29.11
CA PRO A 78 -36.47 0.02 -28.07
C PRO A 78 -37.72 -0.12 -27.19
N ILE A 79 -37.69 0.49 -26.01
CA ILE A 79 -38.87 0.62 -25.14
C ILE A 79 -39.89 1.56 -25.75
N ASP A 80 -39.48 2.59 -26.48
CA ASP A 80 -40.43 3.40 -27.25
C ASP A 80 -40.98 2.57 -28.42
N LYS A 81 -42.31 2.37 -28.46
CA LYS A 81 -42.98 1.63 -29.54
C LYS A 81 -42.96 2.39 -30.87
N LYS A 82 -42.77 3.71 -30.84
CA LYS A 82 -42.72 4.54 -32.06
C LYS A 82 -41.33 4.53 -32.70
N ALA A 83 -40.29 4.31 -31.91
CA ALA A 83 -38.92 4.23 -32.41
C ALA A 83 -38.73 2.94 -33.24
N PRO A 84 -38.03 3.02 -34.38
CA PRO A 84 -37.81 1.87 -35.23
C PRO A 84 -36.84 0.86 -34.58
N ASP A 85 -37.04 -0.42 -34.90
CA ASP A 85 -36.11 -1.49 -34.51
C ASP A 85 -34.71 -1.24 -35.11
N PHE A 86 -33.68 -1.30 -34.26
CA PHE A 86 -32.29 -1.24 -34.71
C PHE A 86 -31.83 -2.63 -35.14
N VAL A 87 -31.34 -2.74 -36.37
CA VAL A 87 -30.98 -4.03 -36.98
C VAL A 87 -29.58 -3.96 -37.56
N PHE A 88 -28.75 -4.94 -37.21
CA PHE A 88 -27.42 -5.13 -37.77
C PHE A 88 -27.16 -6.60 -38.07
N TYR A 89 -26.05 -6.87 -38.74
CA TYR A 89 -25.65 -8.20 -39.17
C TYR A 89 -24.24 -8.51 -38.67
N ALA A 90 -24.07 -9.64 -37.98
CA ALA A 90 -22.76 -10.15 -37.63
C ALA A 90 -22.30 -11.18 -38.68
N PRO A 91 -20.98 -11.33 -38.92
CA PRO A 91 -20.49 -12.23 -39.96
C PRO A 91 -20.74 -13.71 -39.66
N ARG A 92 -20.84 -14.09 -38.37
CA ARG A 92 -20.97 -15.48 -37.91
C ARG A 92 -22.02 -15.62 -36.80
N LEU A 93 -22.81 -16.69 -36.85
CA LEU A 93 -23.81 -17.04 -35.81
C LEU A 93 -23.22 -17.10 -34.39
N ARG A 94 -22.00 -17.64 -34.23
CA ARG A 94 -21.33 -17.75 -32.93
C ARG A 94 -21.09 -16.37 -32.29
N ILE A 95 -20.89 -15.34 -33.10
CA ILE A 95 -20.71 -13.96 -32.62
C ILE A 95 -22.03 -13.44 -32.07
N ASN A 96 -23.14 -13.63 -32.78
CA ASN A 96 -24.48 -13.25 -32.28
C ASN A 96 -24.84 -13.93 -30.95
N LYS A 97 -24.50 -15.22 -30.78
CA LYS A 97 -24.68 -15.90 -29.49
C LYS A 97 -23.88 -15.25 -28.35
N ARG A 98 -22.64 -14.84 -28.62
CA ARG A 98 -21.78 -14.15 -27.63
C ARG A 98 -22.31 -12.75 -27.30
N ILE A 99 -22.69 -11.98 -28.33
CA ILE A 99 -23.30 -10.65 -28.14
C ILE A 99 -24.55 -10.79 -27.26
N LEU A 100 -25.46 -11.71 -27.58
CA LEU A 100 -26.68 -11.88 -26.79
C LEU A 100 -26.40 -12.23 -25.33
N ALA A 101 -25.47 -13.16 -25.07
CA ALA A 101 -25.10 -13.54 -23.71
C ALA A 101 -24.55 -12.35 -22.89
N LEU A 102 -23.69 -11.54 -23.51
CA LEU A 102 -23.17 -10.32 -22.88
C LEU A 102 -24.25 -9.29 -22.65
N CYS A 103 -25.16 -9.09 -23.61
CA CYS A 103 -26.28 -8.16 -23.44
C CYS A 103 -27.20 -8.59 -22.29
N MET A 104 -27.53 -9.88 -22.21
CA MET A 104 -28.38 -10.41 -21.13
C MET A 104 -27.72 -10.22 -19.76
N GLY A 105 -26.45 -10.62 -19.61
CA GLY A 105 -25.73 -10.48 -18.35
C GLY A 105 -25.53 -9.02 -17.92
N ASN A 106 -25.15 -8.13 -18.84
CA ASN A 106 -24.99 -6.71 -18.53
C ASN A 106 -26.33 -6.05 -18.20
N HIS A 107 -27.38 -6.32 -18.96
CA HIS A 107 -28.72 -5.78 -18.69
C HIS A 107 -29.26 -6.25 -17.34
N GLU A 108 -29.08 -7.54 -16.99
CA GLU A 108 -29.49 -8.07 -15.68
C GLU A 108 -28.75 -7.36 -14.53
N LEU A 109 -27.42 -7.25 -14.63
CA LEU A 109 -26.61 -6.56 -13.61
C LEU A 109 -26.95 -5.06 -13.54
N TYR A 110 -27.21 -4.41 -14.67
CA TYR A 110 -27.64 -3.01 -14.73
C TYR A 110 -28.97 -2.80 -13.99
N MET A 111 -29.94 -3.70 -14.20
CA MET A 111 -31.23 -3.66 -13.50
C MET A 111 -31.08 -3.98 -12.01
N ARG A 112 -30.19 -4.90 -11.64
CA ARG A 112 -29.88 -5.21 -10.24
C ARG A 112 -29.29 -3.99 -9.51
N ARG A 113 -28.38 -3.25 -10.13
CA ARG A 113 -27.76 -2.03 -9.55
C ARG A 113 -28.74 -0.88 -9.31
N ARG A 114 -29.90 -0.88 -9.99
CA ARG A 114 -30.96 0.13 -9.81
C ARG A 114 -31.99 -0.22 -8.75
N LYS A 115 -31.94 -1.45 -8.24
CA LYS A 115 -32.77 -1.91 -7.12
C LYS A 115 -31.99 -1.76 -5.82
N PRO A 116 -32.67 -1.71 -4.66
CA PRO A 116 -32.00 -1.77 -3.37
C PRO A 116 -31.14 -3.04 -3.27
N ASP A 117 -30.02 -2.95 -2.56
CA ASP A 117 -29.16 -4.10 -2.30
C ASP A 117 -29.98 -5.22 -1.61
N THR A 118 -29.80 -6.45 -2.09
CA THR A 118 -30.31 -7.65 -1.43
C THR A 118 -29.70 -7.81 -0.04
N ILE A 119 -30.41 -8.44 0.89
CA ILE A 119 -29.94 -8.68 2.27
C ILE A 119 -28.53 -9.28 2.30
N GLU A 120 -28.26 -10.27 1.44
CA GLU A 120 -26.94 -10.89 1.30
C GLU A 120 -25.83 -9.89 0.98
N VAL A 121 -26.05 -8.99 0.00
CA VAL A 121 -25.08 -7.95 -0.38
C VAL A 121 -24.89 -6.95 0.76
N GLN A 122 -25.95 -6.60 1.49
CA GLN A 122 -25.83 -5.72 2.66
C GLN A 122 -24.98 -6.36 3.77
N GLN A 123 -25.17 -7.65 4.04
CA GLN A 123 -24.37 -8.41 5.00
C GLN A 123 -22.91 -8.51 4.54
N MET A 124 -22.65 -8.81 3.27
CA MET A 124 -21.30 -8.82 2.71
C MET A 124 -20.61 -7.45 2.85
N LYS A 125 -21.33 -6.35 2.60
CA LYS A 125 -20.80 -4.99 2.79
C LYS A 125 -20.52 -4.69 4.26
N ALA A 126 -21.38 -5.13 5.17
CA ALA A 126 -21.17 -4.94 6.61
C ALA A 126 -19.93 -5.70 7.10
N GLN A 127 -19.82 -6.97 6.72
CA GLN A 127 -18.67 -7.82 7.04
C GLN A 127 -17.36 -7.22 6.48
N ALA A 128 -17.35 -6.79 5.21
CA ALA A 128 -16.16 -6.20 4.61
C ALA A 128 -15.71 -4.89 5.32
N ARG A 129 -16.66 -4.09 5.82
CA ARG A 129 -16.35 -2.89 6.62
C ARG A 129 -15.76 -3.25 7.97
N GLU A 130 -16.34 -4.23 8.66
CA GLU A 130 -15.87 -4.70 9.96
C GLU A 130 -14.46 -5.29 9.85
N GLU A 131 -14.22 -6.16 8.86
CA GLU A 131 -12.89 -6.71 8.59
C GLU A 131 -11.86 -5.63 8.24
N LYS A 132 -12.25 -4.61 7.45
CA LYS A 132 -11.36 -3.48 7.13
C LYS A 132 -11.02 -2.69 8.40
N HIS A 133 -12.00 -2.43 9.26
CA HIS A 133 -11.80 -1.71 10.51
C HIS A 133 -10.89 -2.50 11.47
N GLN A 134 -11.14 -3.80 11.63
CA GLN A 134 -10.33 -4.68 12.46
C GLN A 134 -8.86 -4.71 12.01
N LYS A 135 -8.62 -4.87 10.71
CA LYS A 135 -7.27 -4.82 10.13
C LYS A 135 -6.59 -3.46 10.34
N GLN A 136 -7.34 -2.36 10.34
CA GLN A 136 -6.78 -1.04 10.64
C GLN A 136 -6.37 -0.90 12.10
N LEU A 137 -7.19 -1.38 13.04
CA LEU A 137 -6.86 -1.40 14.47
C LEU A 137 -5.61 -2.23 14.75
N GLU A 138 -5.52 -3.44 14.20
CA GLU A 138 -4.36 -4.32 14.34
C GLU A 138 -3.08 -3.67 13.79
N ARG A 139 -3.16 -3.04 12.61
CA ARG A 139 -2.02 -2.31 12.03
C ARG A 139 -1.59 -1.14 12.91
N ALA A 140 -2.54 -0.36 13.45
CA ALA A 140 -2.25 0.77 14.33
C ALA A 140 -1.61 0.32 15.65
N GLN A 141 -2.08 -0.78 16.24
CA GLN A 141 -1.48 -1.37 17.44
C GLN A 141 -0.04 -1.82 17.17
N LEU A 142 0.20 -2.52 16.07
CA LEU A 142 1.54 -2.98 15.68
C LEU A 142 2.48 -1.79 15.41
N GLU A 143 2.00 -0.72 14.77
CA GLU A 143 2.79 0.48 14.53
C GLU A 143 3.17 1.18 15.84
N ASN A 144 2.24 1.29 16.78
CA ASN A 144 2.51 1.84 18.12
C ASN A 144 3.52 0.98 18.89
N GLU A 145 3.42 -0.34 18.82
CA GLU A 145 4.39 -1.23 19.47
C GLU A 145 5.78 -1.09 18.84
N LYS A 146 5.88 -1.02 17.50
CA LYS A 146 7.14 -0.78 16.80
C LYS A 146 7.77 0.56 17.20
N LYS A 147 6.99 1.64 17.25
CA LYS A 147 7.49 2.95 17.71
C LYS A 147 8.00 2.91 19.14
N LYS A 148 7.29 2.23 20.05
CA LYS A 148 7.74 2.05 21.43
C LYS A 148 9.06 1.28 21.51
N ARG A 149 9.20 0.20 20.73
CA ARG A 149 10.44 -0.58 20.64
C ARG A 149 11.60 0.26 20.11
N GLU A 150 11.38 1.04 19.05
CA GLU A 150 12.40 1.92 18.48
C GLU A 150 12.85 3.00 19.48
N ILE A 151 11.93 3.60 20.25
CA ILE A 151 12.27 4.56 21.29
C ILE A 151 13.09 3.90 22.40
N ALA A 152 12.69 2.71 22.86
CA ALA A 152 13.42 1.98 23.89
C ALA A 152 14.83 1.56 23.43
N GLU A 153 15.00 1.20 22.16
CA GLU A 153 16.29 0.85 21.56
C GLU A 153 17.22 2.07 21.50
N LYS A 154 16.72 3.23 21.04
CA LYS A 154 17.48 4.49 21.05
C LYS A 154 17.88 4.94 22.45
N GLU A 155 16.98 4.79 23.43
CA GLU A 155 17.28 5.12 24.83
C GLU A 155 18.36 4.22 25.39
N LYS A 156 18.28 2.91 25.11
CA LYS A 156 19.28 1.92 25.51
C LYS A 156 20.65 2.26 24.92
N GLU A 157 20.72 2.58 23.62
CA GLU A 157 21.96 3.01 22.96
C GLU A 157 22.53 4.31 23.55
N ARG A 158 21.68 5.22 24.06
CA ARG A 158 22.16 6.44 24.73
C ARG A 158 22.76 6.11 26.09
N ILE A 159 22.06 5.32 26.90
CA ILE A 159 22.53 4.88 28.22
C ILE A 159 23.82 4.06 28.10
N GLU A 160 23.93 3.22 27.07
CA GLU A 160 25.13 2.41 26.83
C GLU A 160 26.35 3.28 26.52
N ARG A 161 26.20 4.32 25.68
CA ARG A 161 27.26 5.32 25.43
C ARG A 161 27.64 6.10 26.67
N GLU A 162 26.65 6.62 27.41
CA GLU A 162 26.90 7.35 28.66
C GLU A 162 27.63 6.47 29.69
N LYS A 163 27.28 5.18 29.76
CA LYS A 163 27.94 4.20 30.62
C LYS A 163 29.40 3.98 30.21
N GLU A 164 29.68 3.82 28.92
CA GLU A 164 31.05 3.68 28.41
C GLU A 164 31.90 4.91 28.75
N GLU A 165 31.37 6.12 28.54
CA GLU A 165 32.07 7.36 28.89
C GLU A 165 32.36 7.47 30.41
N LEU A 166 31.39 7.11 31.25
CA LEU A 166 31.57 7.10 32.70
C LEU A 166 32.59 6.05 33.16
N MET A 167 32.57 4.85 32.57
CA MET A 167 33.56 3.81 32.89
C MET A 167 34.97 4.24 32.52
N GLU A 168 35.15 4.90 31.37
CA GLU A 168 36.46 5.41 30.96
C GLU A 168 36.95 6.51 31.91
N ARG A 169 36.08 7.42 32.35
CA ARG A 169 36.43 8.42 33.37
C ARG A 169 36.83 7.79 34.70
N LEU A 170 36.11 6.77 35.16
CA LEU A 170 36.45 6.05 36.40
C LEU A 170 37.84 5.40 36.29
N ARG A 171 38.12 4.75 35.16
CA ARG A 171 39.43 4.13 34.89
C ARG A 171 40.57 5.15 34.94
N GLN A 172 40.36 6.34 34.38
CA GLN A 172 41.36 7.43 34.42
C GLN A 172 41.61 7.93 35.85
N ILE A 173 40.55 8.08 36.66
CA ILE A 173 40.66 8.49 38.07
C ILE A 173 41.37 7.40 38.89
N GLU A 174 41.05 6.12 38.68
CA GLU A 174 41.73 4.99 39.33
C GLU A 174 43.22 4.97 38.99
N GLU A 175 43.59 5.20 37.72
CA GLU A 175 44.98 5.24 37.33
C GLU A 175 45.73 6.44 37.95
N GLN A 176 45.11 7.62 37.98
CA GLN A 176 45.66 8.80 38.63
C GLN A 176 45.83 8.62 40.14
N THR A 177 44.83 8.05 40.82
CA THR A 177 44.89 7.79 42.26
C THR A 177 45.95 6.75 42.59
N MET A 178 46.09 5.67 41.81
CA MET A 178 47.20 4.72 41.93
C MET A 178 48.57 5.37 41.74
N LYS A 179 48.74 6.22 40.71
CA LYS A 179 49.99 6.98 40.50
C LYS A 179 50.30 7.91 41.67
N ALA A 180 49.30 8.63 42.18
CA ALA A 180 49.44 9.53 43.32
C ALA A 180 49.80 8.77 44.61
N GLN A 181 49.15 7.63 44.87
CA GLN A 181 49.47 6.76 46.01
C GLN A 181 50.90 6.23 45.93
N LYS A 182 51.32 5.70 44.77
CA LYS A 182 52.71 5.27 44.55
C LYS A 182 53.70 6.41 44.76
N GLY A 183 53.41 7.59 44.24
CA GLY A 183 54.23 8.79 44.43
C GLY A 183 54.33 9.21 45.91
N CYS A 184 53.24 9.13 46.66
CA CYS A 184 53.23 9.41 48.10
C CYS A 184 54.09 8.41 48.88
N ILE A 185 53.95 7.11 48.59
CA ILE A 185 54.76 6.05 49.18
C ILE A 185 56.25 6.28 48.91
N ILE A 186 56.63 6.62 47.67
CA ILE A 186 58.01 6.92 47.30
C ILE A 186 58.52 8.14 48.09
N LYS A 187 57.75 9.22 48.18
CA LYS A 187 58.12 10.41 48.97
C LYS A 187 58.35 10.06 50.45
N ILE A 188 57.48 9.24 51.04
CA ILE A 188 57.63 8.77 52.43
C ILE A 188 58.92 7.96 52.59
N LEU A 189 59.20 7.02 51.68
CA LEU A 189 60.43 6.23 51.67
C LEU A 189 61.69 7.09 51.55
N VAL A 190 61.68 8.12 50.69
CA VAL A 190 62.78 9.07 50.54
C VAL A 190 63.00 9.88 51.83
N ILE A 191 61.94 10.37 52.45
CA ILE A 191 62.03 11.09 53.73
C ILE A 191 62.60 10.17 54.83
N TYR A 192 62.15 8.91 54.88
CA TYR A 192 62.63 7.92 55.85
C TYR A 192 64.13 7.59 55.64
N THR A 193 64.57 7.43 54.40
CA THR A 193 65.98 7.18 54.05
C THR A 193 66.88 8.40 54.31
N GLN A 194 66.41 9.62 54.03
CA GLN A 194 67.13 10.84 54.38
C GLN A 194 67.30 10.98 55.90
N LYS A 195 66.22 10.77 56.68
CA LYS A 195 66.29 10.80 58.15
C LYS A 195 67.24 9.75 58.71
N THR A 196 67.22 8.52 58.19
CA THR A 196 68.12 7.45 58.66
C THR A 196 69.58 7.74 58.30
N THR A 197 69.87 8.29 57.11
CA THR A 197 71.22 8.73 56.72
C THR A 197 71.72 9.89 57.59
N GLN A 198 70.84 10.83 57.95
CA GLN A 198 71.18 11.94 58.84
C GLN A 198 71.46 11.47 60.28
N VAL A 199 70.74 10.45 60.76
CA VAL A 199 71.03 9.79 62.05
C VAL A 199 72.34 8.99 62.00
N ARG A 200 72.68 8.40 60.84
CA ARG A 200 73.93 7.62 60.67
C ARG A 200 75.16 8.53 60.62
N SER A 201 75.11 9.60 59.83
CA SER A 201 76.17 10.61 59.75
C SER A 201 76.40 11.35 61.07
N THR A 202 75.35 11.60 61.87
CA THR A 202 75.50 12.18 63.22
C THR A 202 76.07 11.21 64.26
N LYS A 203 76.01 9.89 64.01
CA LYS A 203 76.72 8.90 64.82
C LYS A 203 78.19 8.78 64.40
N GLU A 204 78.49 8.74 63.10
CA GLU A 204 79.86 8.72 62.58
C GLU A 204 80.65 9.98 63.00
N TYR A 205 80.04 11.17 62.96
CA TYR A 205 80.68 12.40 63.46
C TYR A 205 80.96 12.41 64.97
N LYS A 206 80.29 11.53 65.74
CA LYS A 206 80.52 11.34 67.17
C LYS A 206 81.58 10.28 67.45
N GLU A 207 81.76 9.31 66.55
CA GLU A 207 82.79 8.27 66.65
C GLU A 207 84.18 8.78 66.19
N ASP A 208 84.25 9.67 65.18
CA ASP A 208 85.51 10.32 64.73
C ASP A 208 86.05 11.40 65.70
N ARG A 209 85.38 11.65 66.83
CA ARG A 209 85.83 12.59 67.89
C ARG A 209 86.28 11.88 69.18
N THR A 210 86.54 10.59 69.12
CA THR A 210 87.11 9.77 70.20
C THR A 210 88.46 9.24 69.78
#